data_AF-A0A9E5N142-F1
#
_entry.id   AF-A0A9E5N142-F1
#
_cell.length_a   1.000
_cell.length_b   1.000
_cell.length_c   1.000
_cell.angle_alpha   90.00
_cell.angle_beta   90.00
_cell.angle_gamma   90.00
#
_symmetry.space_group_name_H-M   'P 1'
#
loop_
_entity.id
_entity.type
_entity.pdbx_description
1 polymer ?
#
loop_
_entity_poly.entity_id
_entity_poly.type
_entity_poly.pdbx_seq_one_letter_code
_entity_poly.pdbx_strand_id
1 'polypeptide(L)'
;RGYHPKIGTPLPLTDLKIKMPVHHGFRDYRRTLDMETGEVTVAWLDGDTAYRRSLFVSRPENLVVMEVHSSDGSLELDATFDLHDRTDNRSAKGNV
;
A
#
# COMPACT_ATOMS: atom_id res chain seq x y z
N ARG A 1 -14.70 36.63 25.93
CA ARG A 1 -14.75 35.66 24.80
C ARG A 1 -13.34 35.11 24.62
N GLY A 2 -13.12 33.80 24.77
CA GLY A 2 -11.79 33.17 24.75
C GLY A 2 -11.31 32.77 23.35
N TYR A 3 -9.98 32.67 23.18
CA TYR A 3 -9.34 32.14 21.98
C TYR A 3 -9.37 30.61 22.00
N HIS A 4 -9.84 30.00 20.90
CA HIS A 4 -9.78 28.56 20.68
C HIS A 4 -8.73 28.28 19.59
N PRO A 5 -7.56 27.71 19.92
CA PRO A 5 -6.54 27.39 18.93
C PRO A 5 -7.07 26.34 17.95
N LYS A 6 -6.94 26.60 16.64
CA LYS A 6 -7.06 25.57 15.60
C LYS A 6 -5.67 24.95 15.39
N ILE A 7 -5.50 23.73 15.84
CA ILE A 7 -4.27 22.95 15.60
C ILE A 7 -4.35 22.36 14.20
N GLY A 8 -3.25 22.44 13.44
CA GLY A 8 -3.13 21.80 12.13
C GLY A 8 -3.31 20.28 12.24
N THR A 9 -3.96 19.68 11.24
CA THR A 9 -4.16 18.22 11.17
C THR A 9 -3.24 17.64 10.10
N PRO A 10 -2.52 16.53 10.37
CA PRO A 10 -1.71 15.89 9.35
C PRO A 10 -2.59 15.41 8.20
N LEU A 11 -2.25 15.80 6.97
CA LEU A 11 -2.93 15.32 5.78
C LEU A 11 -2.24 14.05 5.27
N PRO A 12 -3.01 13.04 4.81
CA PRO A 12 -2.43 11.90 4.13
C PRO A 12 -1.74 12.37 2.83
N LEU A 13 -0.56 11.82 2.55
CA LEU A 13 0.29 12.30 1.46
C LEU A 13 -0.29 11.92 0.09
N THR A 14 -0.42 10.62 -0.18
CA THR A 14 -0.79 10.06 -1.48
C THR A 14 -1.10 8.57 -1.34
N ASP A 15 -1.78 8.00 -2.35
CA ASP A 15 -1.87 6.57 -2.57
C ASP A 15 -0.94 6.12 -3.70
N LEU A 16 -0.14 5.08 -3.44
CA LEU A 16 0.50 4.30 -4.50
C LEU A 16 -0.47 3.21 -4.96
N LYS A 17 -1.01 3.35 -6.17
CA LYS A 17 -1.95 2.39 -6.77
C LYS A 17 -1.21 1.49 -7.75
N ILE A 18 -1.21 0.19 -7.44
CA ILE A 18 -0.68 -0.87 -8.30
C ILE A 18 -1.86 -1.68 -8.85
N LYS A 19 -2.10 -1.60 -10.16
CA LYS A 19 -3.09 -2.41 -10.86
C LYS A 19 -2.38 -3.50 -11.64
N MET A 20 -2.83 -4.74 -11.47
CA MET A 20 -2.37 -5.90 -12.21
C MET A 20 -3.62 -6.65 -12.67
N PRO A 21 -3.76 -6.95 -13.97
CA PRO A 21 -4.88 -7.74 -14.44
C PRO A 21 -4.82 -9.16 -13.87
N VAL A 22 -6.00 -9.75 -13.71
CA VAL A 22 -6.19 -11.14 -13.31
C VAL A 22 -7.04 -11.78 -14.39
N HIS A 23 -6.52 -12.80 -15.06
CA HIS A 23 -7.11 -13.37 -16.27
C HIS A 23 -7.92 -14.64 -16.01
N HIS A 24 -7.51 -15.46 -15.04
CA HIS A 24 -8.09 -16.79 -14.78
C HIS A 24 -8.84 -16.86 -13.43
N GLY A 25 -8.76 -15.79 -12.63
CA GLY A 25 -9.34 -15.72 -11.30
C GLY A 25 -8.32 -16.13 -10.24
N PHE A 26 -8.01 -15.22 -9.32
CA PHE A 26 -6.95 -15.43 -8.35
C PHE A 26 -7.31 -16.56 -7.38
N ARG A 27 -6.31 -17.38 -7.03
CA ARG A 27 -6.40 -18.48 -6.06
C ARG A 27 -5.23 -18.41 -5.08
N ASP A 28 -5.35 -19.17 -3.99
CA ASP A 28 -4.31 -19.30 -2.97
C ASP A 28 -3.75 -17.95 -2.48
N TYR A 29 -4.64 -16.96 -2.38
CA TYR A 29 -4.29 -15.63 -1.95
C TYR A 29 -3.83 -15.63 -0.50
N ARG A 30 -2.66 -15.05 -0.24
CA ARG A 30 -2.12 -14.86 1.11
C ARG A 30 -1.45 -13.50 1.22
N ARG A 31 -1.71 -12.81 2.33
CA ARG A 31 -0.99 -11.60 2.73
C ARG A 31 -0.40 -11.78 4.13
N THR A 32 0.85 -11.39 4.31
CA THR A 32 1.59 -11.53 5.57
C THR A 32 2.39 -10.27 5.85
N LEU A 33 2.60 -9.99 7.15
CA LEU A 33 3.59 -9.04 7.64
C LEU A 33 4.58 -9.84 8.47
N ASP A 34 5.84 -9.84 8.06
CA ASP A 34 6.92 -10.36 8.87
C ASP A 34 7.26 -9.32 9.94
N MET A 35 7.11 -9.68 11.22
CA MET A 35 7.33 -8.79 12.35
C MET A 35 8.81 -8.65 12.73
N GLU A 36 9.68 -9.55 12.27
CA GLU A 36 11.12 -9.49 12.48
C GLU A 36 11.76 -8.52 11.48
N THR A 37 11.36 -8.60 10.20
CA THR A 37 11.93 -7.78 9.12
C THR A 37 11.12 -6.53 8.81
N GLY A 38 9.83 -6.51 9.16
CA GLY A 38 8.89 -5.44 8.79
C GLY A 38 8.44 -5.48 7.33
N GLU A 39 8.70 -6.59 6.62
CA GLU A 39 8.32 -6.76 5.21
C GLU A 39 6.88 -7.29 5.08
N VAL A 40 6.11 -6.65 4.20
CA VAL A 40 4.79 -7.12 3.78
C VAL A 40 4.93 -7.96 2.53
N THR A 41 4.33 -9.15 2.50
CA THR A 41 4.26 -9.99 1.30
C THR A 41 2.81 -10.28 0.94
N VAL A 42 2.47 -10.18 -0.34
CA VAL A 42 1.18 -10.60 -0.91
C VAL A 42 1.45 -11.57 -2.05
N ALA A 43 0.93 -12.79 -1.98
CA ALA A 43 1.11 -13.80 -3.01
C ALA A 43 -0.24 -14.40 -3.44
N TRP A 44 -0.36 -14.76 -4.72
CA TRP A 44 -1.53 -15.43 -5.29
C TRP A 44 -1.14 -16.22 -6.54
N LEU A 45 -2.02 -17.12 -6.95
CA LEU A 45 -1.96 -17.80 -8.25
C LEU A 45 -3.00 -17.18 -9.19
N ASP A 46 -2.63 -16.96 -10.45
CA ASP A 46 -3.56 -16.69 -11.54
C ASP A 46 -3.25 -17.66 -12.69
N GLY A 47 -4.15 -18.60 -12.94
CA GLY A 47 -3.84 -19.77 -13.77
C GLY A 47 -2.77 -20.65 -13.11
N ASP A 48 -1.67 -20.87 -13.83
CA ASP A 48 -0.47 -21.58 -13.37
C ASP A 48 0.65 -20.62 -12.92
N THR A 49 0.45 -19.32 -13.06
CA THR A 49 1.45 -18.30 -12.73
C THR A 49 1.32 -17.86 -11.28
N ALA A 50 2.41 -17.98 -10.52
CA ALA A 50 2.50 -17.48 -9.16
C ALA A 50 3.00 -16.03 -9.17
N TYR A 51 2.21 -15.14 -8.60
CA TYR A 51 2.55 -13.74 -8.41
C TYR A 51 2.89 -13.48 -6.95
N ARG A 52 3.85 -12.59 -6.73
CA ARG A 52 4.25 -12.09 -5.41
C ARG A 52 4.53 -10.60 -5.47
N ARG A 53 4.07 -9.87 -4.46
CA ARG A 53 4.47 -8.50 -4.17
C ARG A 53 5.08 -8.43 -2.80
N SER A 54 6.21 -7.72 -2.67
CA SER A 54 6.86 -7.47 -1.39
C SER A 54 7.04 -5.98 -1.19
N LEU A 55 6.76 -5.47 0.00
CA LEU A 55 6.90 -4.06 0.32
C LEU A 55 7.54 -3.85 1.68
N PHE A 56 8.50 -2.93 1.72
CA PHE A 56 9.08 -2.43 2.96
C PHE A 56 9.49 -0.96 2.83
N VAL A 57 9.74 -0.32 3.98
CA VAL A 57 10.29 1.04 4.05
C VAL A 57 11.74 0.94 4.51
N SER A 58 12.66 1.29 3.63
CA SER A 58 14.08 1.32 3.96
C SER A 58 14.44 2.61 4.67
N ARG A 59 14.73 2.52 5.96
CA ARG A 59 15.16 3.68 6.77
C ARG A 59 16.56 4.16 6.40
N PRO A 60 17.58 3.29 6.18
CA PRO A 60 18.92 3.76 5.87
C PRO A 60 19.00 4.50 4.52
N GLU A 61 18.16 4.11 3.56
CA GLU A 61 18.13 4.62 2.18
C GLU A 61 16.98 5.61 1.95
N ASN A 62 16.14 5.85 2.97
CA ASN A 62 15.03 6.79 2.96
C ASN A 62 14.06 6.60 1.77
N LEU A 63 13.62 5.37 1.54
CA LEU A 63 12.78 5.00 0.41
C LEU A 63 11.74 3.94 0.76
N VAL A 64 10.69 3.84 -0.07
CA VAL A 64 9.72 2.75 -0.03
C VAL A 64 9.99 1.83 -1.22
N VAL A 65 10.17 0.53 -0.98
CA VAL A 65 10.38 -0.47 -2.03
C VAL A 65 9.11 -1.26 -2.25
N MET A 66 8.72 -1.46 -3.51
CA MET A 66 7.70 -2.43 -3.93
C MET A 66 8.34 -3.35 -4.98
N GLU A 67 8.60 -4.59 -4.60
CA GLU A 67 8.99 -5.65 -5.54
C GLU A 67 7.74 -6.33 -6.09
N VAL A 68 7.69 -6.57 -7.40
CA VAL A 68 6.66 -7.39 -8.04
C VAL A 68 7.33 -8.49 -8.83
N HIS A 69 6.90 -9.73 -8.61
CA HIS A 69 7.49 -10.93 -9.20
C HIS A 69 6.39 -11.84 -9.76
N SER A 70 6.67 -12.47 -10.90
CA SER A 70 5.87 -13.56 -11.49
C SER A 70 6.77 -14.77 -11.76
N SER A 71 6.25 -15.98 -11.55
CA SER A 71 7.03 -17.22 -11.71
C SER A 71 7.40 -17.56 -13.15
N ASP A 72 6.65 -17.05 -14.13
CA ASP A 72 6.86 -17.26 -15.56
C ASP A 72 7.57 -16.08 -16.24
N GLY A 73 7.86 -15.01 -15.49
CA GLY A 73 8.45 -13.77 -16.01
C GLY A 73 7.48 -12.85 -16.75
N SER A 74 6.21 -13.24 -16.91
CA SER A 74 5.18 -12.39 -17.52
C SER A 74 4.65 -11.39 -16.50
N LEU A 75 4.79 -10.09 -16.77
CA LEU A 75 4.33 -9.04 -15.86
C LEU A 75 3.68 -7.89 -16.62
N GLU A 76 2.39 -7.69 -16.35
CA GLU A 76 1.63 -6.50 -16.75
C GLU A 76 1.24 -5.73 -15.49
N LEU A 77 1.64 -4.46 -15.39
CA LEU A 77 1.20 -3.59 -14.30
C LEU A 77 1.06 -2.13 -14.74
N ASP A 78 0.14 -1.44 -14.07
CA ASP A 78 0.09 0.02 -14.02
C ASP A 78 0.38 0.50 -12.60
N ALA A 79 1.35 1.40 -12.46
CA ALA A 79 1.70 2.06 -11.21
C ALA A 79 1.38 3.56 -11.30
N THR A 80 0.55 4.06 -10.38
CA THR A 80 0.14 5.47 -10.35
C THR A 80 0.17 6.02 -8.94
N PHE A 81 0.42 7.32 -8.82
CA PHE A 81 0.17 8.07 -7.60
C PHE A 81 -1.15 8.81 -7.74
N ASP A 82 -1.93 8.82 -6.67
CA ASP A 82 -3.17 9.59 -6.60
C ASP A 82 -3.26 10.31 -5.25
N LEU A 83 -4.07 11.36 -5.21
CA LEU A 83 -4.33 12.02 -3.94
C LEU A 83 -5.16 11.08 -3.06
N HIS A 84 -4.74 10.94 -1.81
CA HIS A 84 -5.51 10.19 -0.83
C HIS A 84 -6.86 10.88 -0.58
N ASP A 85 -7.89 10.08 -0.27
CA ASP A 85 -9.22 10.62 0.02
C ASP A 85 -9.14 11.63 1.18
N ARG A 86 -9.49 12.89 0.89
CA ARG A 86 -9.43 13.98 1.88
C ARG A 86 -10.39 13.77 3.05
N THR A 87 -11.39 12.91 2.89
CA THR A 87 -12.32 12.56 3.97
C THR A 87 -11.72 11.59 4.99
N ASP A 88 -10.64 10.88 4.66
CA ASP A 88 -9.89 10.02 5.61
C ASP A 88 -8.90 10.83 6.47
N ASN A 89 -9.01 12.16 6.44
CA ASN A 89 -8.27 13.01 7.35
C ASN A 89 -8.78 12.82 8.79
N ARG A 90 -7.93 12.30 9.67
CA ARG A 90 -8.21 12.23 11.11
C ARG A 90 -8.15 13.63 11.74
N SER A 91 -9.24 14.38 11.63
CA SER A 91 -9.46 15.57 12.45
C SER A 91 -9.52 15.18 13.93
N ALA A 92 -8.81 15.92 14.78
CA ALA A 92 -9.00 15.80 16.23
C ALA A 92 -10.49 16.10 16.52
N LYS A 93 -11.22 15.11 17.05
CA LYS A 93 -12.58 15.35 17.53
C LYS A 93 -12.48 16.39 18.64
N GLY A 94 -12.96 17.61 18.38
CA GLY A 94 -13.14 18.59 19.44
C GLY A 94 -14.09 18.02 20.48
N ASN A 95 -13.67 18.00 21.74
CA ASN A 95 -14.60 17.77 22.85
C ASN A 95 -15.63 18.91 22.81
N VAL A 96 -16.88 18.54 22.59
CA VAL A 96 -18.05 19.41 22.83
C VAL A 96 -18.22 19.58 24.33
#